data_AF-E1IAD2-F1
#
_entry.id   AF-E1IAD2-F1
#
_cell.length_a   1.000
_cell.length_b   1.000
_cell.length_c   1.000
_cell.angle_alpha   90.00
_cell.angle_beta   90.00
_cell.angle_gamma   90.00
#
_symmetry.space_group_name_H-M   'P 1'
#
loop_
_entity.id
_entity.type
_entity.pdbx_description
1 polymer ?
#
loop_
_entity_poly.entity_id
_entity_poly.type
_entity_poly.pdbx_seq_one_letter_code
_entity_poly.pdbx_strand_id
1 'polypeptide(L)'
;MQIYHCRLVLQEPLFHATRELGRLYETGRYIHNYALTYAFGIATSPWFHREQIPHYADDLLPLRDKIYVTPAQPERVAYQLATFKYGEEIIHVEMQQAERNTPSFGRAKEIAPESTFSCYVLSAEPLKLPRWIRLGKWHSKAMVEVAEVALKEAEGDYTAAAPLNPLDLPGGILRAFDIVSMPPASLVANARCSGRYYRLEQGLGLPLDMRYTFPKP
;
A
#
# COMPACT_ATOMS: atom_id res chain seq x y z
N MET A 1 0.24 0.31 23.71
CA MET A 1 0.67 0.30 22.30
C MET A 1 1.29 -1.06 22.03
N GLN A 2 0.94 -1.69 20.90
CA GLN A 2 1.49 -2.95 20.41
C GLN A 2 1.90 -2.74 18.95
N ILE A 3 2.99 -3.39 18.53
CA ILE A 3 3.46 -3.33 17.15
C ILE A 3 3.40 -4.73 16.57
N TYR A 4 2.70 -4.86 15.45
CA TYR A 4 2.60 -6.09 14.68
C TYR A 4 3.41 -5.94 13.40
N HIS A 5 4.41 -6.78 13.22
CA HIS A 5 5.07 -6.97 11.93
C HIS A 5 4.23 -7.91 11.08
N CYS A 6 3.76 -7.41 9.94
CA CYS A 6 2.90 -8.13 9.01
C CYS A 6 3.66 -8.39 7.71
N ARG A 7 3.86 -9.66 7.40
CA ARG A 7 4.41 -10.11 6.13
C ARG A 7 3.26 -10.52 5.21
N LEU A 8 3.21 -9.90 4.04
CA LEU A 8 2.20 -10.14 3.01
C LEU A 8 2.81 -11.03 1.93
N VAL A 9 2.13 -12.12 1.59
CA VAL A 9 2.53 -13.03 0.50
C VAL A 9 1.41 -13.09 -0.52
N LEU A 10 1.67 -12.57 -1.73
CA LEU A 10 0.68 -12.58 -2.81
C LEU A 10 0.43 -14.00 -3.30
N GLN A 11 -0.83 -14.40 -3.41
CA GLN A 11 -1.24 -15.68 -3.98
C GLN A 11 -1.73 -15.55 -5.43
N GLU A 12 -2.10 -14.34 -5.82
CA GLU A 12 -2.61 -14.00 -7.14
C GLU A 12 -1.85 -12.77 -7.66
N PRO A 13 -1.81 -12.54 -8.98
CA PRO A 13 -1.20 -11.35 -9.54
C PRO A 13 -1.87 -10.08 -9.00
N LEU A 14 -1.08 -9.14 -8.48
CA LEU A 14 -1.59 -7.88 -7.94
C LEU A 14 -1.53 -6.79 -8.99
N PHE A 15 -2.70 -6.23 -9.32
CA PHE A 15 -2.85 -5.11 -10.23
C PHE A 15 -3.42 -3.87 -9.54
N HIS A 16 -2.71 -2.74 -9.67
CA HIS A 16 -3.26 -1.42 -9.49
C HIS A 16 -2.47 -0.43 -10.35
N ALA A 17 -3.14 0.53 -10.99
CA ALA A 17 -2.47 1.46 -11.89
C ALA A 17 -1.77 2.57 -11.09
N THR A 18 -0.45 2.53 -11.08
CA THR A 18 0.39 3.60 -10.52
C THR A 18 0.89 4.54 -11.60
N ARG A 19 1.15 4.00 -12.81
CA ARG A 19 1.52 4.75 -14.01
C ARG A 19 0.76 4.21 -15.21
N GLU A 20 0.35 5.12 -16.09
CA GLU A 20 -0.36 4.80 -17.33
C GLU A 20 0.43 5.37 -18.51
N LEU A 21 0.97 4.50 -19.36
CA LEU A 21 1.82 4.83 -20.51
C LEU A 21 1.15 4.32 -21.79
N GLY A 22 0.25 5.11 -22.34
CA GLY A 22 -0.55 4.72 -23.51
C GLY A 22 -1.43 3.50 -23.20
N ARG A 23 -1.07 2.34 -23.72
CA ARG A 23 -1.79 1.06 -23.50
C ARG A 23 -1.16 0.18 -22.42
N LEU A 24 -0.07 0.64 -21.80
CA LEU A 24 0.62 -0.07 -20.73
C LEU A 24 0.23 0.55 -19.38
N TYR A 25 -0.35 -0.28 -18.51
CA TYR A 25 -0.66 0.06 -17.13
C TYR A 25 0.35 -0.61 -16.22
N GLU A 26 1.09 0.18 -15.45
CA GLU A 26 2.15 -0.33 -14.58
C GLU A 26 1.73 -0.27 -13.11
N THR A 27 1.93 -1.40 -12.42
CA THR A 27 1.84 -1.51 -10.97
C THR A 27 3.18 -1.19 -10.33
N GLY A 28 3.17 -0.22 -9.42
CA GLY A 28 4.32 0.19 -8.64
C GLY A 28 4.75 -0.88 -7.64
N ARG A 29 5.99 -0.78 -7.16
CA ARG A 29 6.58 -1.77 -6.23
C ARG A 29 6.14 -1.64 -4.77
N TYR A 30 5.45 -0.56 -4.40
CA TYR A 30 5.04 -0.30 -3.02
C TYR A 30 3.52 -0.36 -2.91
N ILE A 31 3.03 -0.78 -1.75
CA ILE A 31 1.60 -0.76 -1.43
C ILE A 31 1.38 0.37 -0.40
N HIS A 32 0.47 1.29 -0.73
CA HIS A 32 0.19 2.45 0.09
C HIS A 32 -0.46 2.06 1.43
N ASN A 33 -0.19 2.80 2.51
CA ASN A 33 -0.80 2.51 3.82
C ASN A 33 -2.32 2.55 3.77
N TYR A 34 -2.92 3.54 3.11
CA TYR A 34 -4.38 3.63 3.02
C TYR A 34 -5.00 2.35 2.43
N ALA A 35 -4.42 1.82 1.35
CA ALA A 35 -4.88 0.57 0.75
C ALA A 35 -4.79 -0.61 1.72
N LEU A 36 -3.72 -0.69 2.51
CA LEU A 36 -3.57 -1.71 3.55
C LEU A 36 -4.60 -1.55 4.68
N THR A 37 -4.89 -0.32 5.10
CA THR A 37 -5.86 -0.05 6.18
C THR A 37 -7.26 -0.55 5.81
N TYR A 38 -7.68 -0.35 4.55
CA TYR A 38 -8.92 -0.94 4.04
C TYR A 38 -8.79 -2.46 3.88
N ALA A 39 -7.67 -2.96 3.38
CA ALA A 39 -7.49 -4.40 3.14
C ALA A 39 -7.48 -5.23 4.43
N PHE A 40 -6.95 -4.69 5.52
CA PHE A 40 -7.01 -5.31 6.86
C PHE A 40 -8.39 -5.22 7.50
N GLY A 41 -9.34 -4.49 6.90
CA GLY A 41 -10.68 -4.28 7.45
C GLY A 41 -10.71 -3.32 8.65
N ILE A 42 -9.67 -2.49 8.81
CA ILE A 42 -9.60 -1.49 9.88
C ILE A 42 -10.44 -0.26 9.49
N ALA A 43 -10.39 0.12 8.22
CA ALA A 43 -11.30 1.10 7.62
C ALA A 43 -12.30 0.39 6.71
N THR A 44 -13.53 0.90 6.65
CA THR A 44 -14.60 0.34 5.81
C THR A 44 -15.16 1.39 4.90
N SER A 45 -15.27 1.10 3.61
CA SER A 45 -15.93 1.95 2.62
C SER A 45 -17.14 1.22 2.05
N PRO A 46 -18.27 1.90 1.77
CA PRO A 46 -19.41 1.26 1.12
C PRO A 46 -19.03 0.78 -0.28
N TRP A 47 -19.69 -0.30 -0.72
CA TRP A 47 -19.46 -0.87 -2.05
C TRP A 47 -19.89 0.07 -3.18
N PHE A 48 -21.00 0.78 -2.96
CA PHE A 48 -21.58 1.70 -3.94
C PHE A 48 -21.35 3.14 -3.51
N HIS A 49 -20.72 3.91 -4.39
CA HIS A 49 -20.62 5.35 -4.29
C HIS A 49 -21.35 5.98 -5.47
N ARG A 50 -22.25 6.93 -5.20
CA ARG A 50 -22.97 7.66 -6.25
C ARG A 50 -22.02 8.53 -7.08
N GLU A 51 -21.00 9.07 -6.43
CA GLU A 51 -19.94 9.88 -7.03
C GLU A 51 -18.60 9.23 -6.73
N GLN A 52 -17.69 9.14 -7.70
CA GLN A 52 -16.39 8.49 -7.54
C GLN A 52 -15.37 9.41 -6.85
N ILE A 53 -15.70 9.88 -5.64
CA ILE A 53 -14.87 10.78 -4.83
C ILE A 53 -14.31 9.99 -3.64
N PRO A 54 -12.98 9.97 -3.41
CA PRO A 54 -12.41 9.27 -2.27
C PRO A 54 -12.72 9.96 -0.93
N HIS A 55 -13.26 9.21 0.03
CA HIS A 55 -13.60 9.65 1.39
C HIS A 55 -12.53 9.29 2.43
N TYR A 56 -11.25 9.38 2.07
CA TYR A 56 -10.14 8.95 2.95
C TYR A 56 -10.10 9.68 4.28
N ALA A 57 -10.41 10.98 4.31
CA ALA A 57 -10.40 11.77 5.53
C ALA A 57 -11.47 11.27 6.52
N ASP A 58 -12.69 11.05 6.02
CA ASP A 58 -13.83 10.60 6.84
C ASP A 58 -13.57 9.19 7.41
N ASP A 59 -12.97 8.31 6.62
CA ASP A 59 -12.72 6.92 7.01
C ASP A 59 -11.51 6.75 7.94
N LEU A 60 -10.44 7.53 7.74
CA LEU A 60 -9.15 7.33 8.43
C LEU A 60 -8.93 8.25 9.64
N LEU A 61 -9.56 9.43 9.70
CA LEU A 61 -9.46 10.33 10.87
C LEU A 61 -9.95 9.68 12.18
N PRO A 62 -11.03 8.88 12.21
CA PRO A 62 -11.47 8.19 13.44
C PRO A 62 -10.44 7.20 14.00
N LEU A 63 -9.49 6.74 13.17
CA LEU A 63 -8.45 5.78 13.54
C LEU A 63 -7.17 6.44 14.05
N ARG A 64 -7.02 7.75 13.86
CA ARG A 64 -5.80 8.53 14.08
C ARG A 64 -5.09 8.25 15.41
N ASP A 65 -5.85 8.14 16.50
CA ASP A 65 -5.30 7.98 17.86
C ASP A 65 -5.31 6.52 18.34
N LYS A 66 -5.75 5.59 17.49
CA LYS A 66 -5.97 4.18 17.87
C LYS A 66 -5.06 3.23 17.10
N ILE A 67 -5.04 3.34 15.77
CA ILE A 67 -4.39 2.38 14.89
C ILE A 67 -3.72 3.12 13.74
N TYR A 68 -2.46 2.77 13.45
CA TYR A 68 -1.74 3.25 12.28
C TYR A 68 -1.10 2.07 11.53
N VAL A 69 -1.19 2.11 10.20
CA VAL A 69 -0.59 1.10 9.32
C VAL A 69 0.50 1.79 8.51
N THR A 70 1.71 1.23 8.50
CA THR A 70 2.77 1.73 7.62
C THR A 70 2.56 1.23 6.19
N PRO A 71 3.02 1.97 5.16
CA PRO A 71 3.10 1.42 3.81
C PRO A 71 3.91 0.12 3.76
N ALA A 72 3.61 -0.74 2.77
CA ALA A 72 4.29 -2.01 2.60
C ALA A 72 5.62 -1.85 1.86
N GLN A 73 6.71 -2.28 2.49
CA GLN A 73 8.02 -2.42 1.88
C GLN A 73 8.07 -3.67 0.99
N PRO A 74 8.55 -3.58 -0.26
CA PRO A 74 8.84 -4.76 -1.06
C PRO A 74 10.06 -5.48 -0.51
N GLU A 75 9.95 -6.79 -0.28
CA GLU A 75 11.10 -7.64 0.05
C GLU A 75 11.57 -8.40 -1.20
N ARG A 76 10.65 -9.14 -1.82
CA ARG A 76 10.86 -9.85 -3.08
C ARG A 76 9.70 -9.56 -4.01
N VAL A 77 9.98 -8.87 -5.11
CA VAL A 77 8.96 -8.50 -6.09
C VAL A 77 9.36 -9.01 -7.45
N ALA A 78 8.50 -9.82 -8.05
CA ALA A 78 8.58 -10.20 -9.44
C ALA A 78 7.44 -9.53 -10.21
N TYR A 79 7.62 -9.33 -11.51
CA TYR A 79 6.62 -8.74 -12.38
C TYR A 79 6.22 -9.72 -13.47
N GLN A 80 4.94 -9.71 -13.81
CA GLN A 80 4.40 -10.38 -14.99
C GLN A 80 3.73 -9.35 -15.90
N LEU A 81 3.69 -9.65 -17.20
CA LEU A 81 3.00 -8.85 -18.20
C LEU A 81 1.77 -9.62 -18.68
N ALA A 82 0.59 -9.19 -18.27
CA ALA A 82 -0.66 -9.71 -18.81
C ALA A 82 -1.13 -8.82 -19.97
N THR A 83 -1.64 -9.44 -21.03
CA THR A 83 -2.33 -8.73 -22.10
C THR A 83 -3.82 -9.02 -21.96
N PHE A 84 -4.61 -7.98 -21.73
CA PHE A 84 -6.06 -8.09 -21.72
C PHE A 84 -6.61 -7.45 -22.99
N LYS A 85 -7.60 -8.09 -23.59
CA LYS A 85 -8.30 -7.53 -24.75
C LYS A 85 -9.57 -6.85 -24.26
N TYR A 86 -9.92 -5.74 -24.89
CA TYR A 86 -11.27 -5.19 -24.78
C TYR A 86 -12.15 -6.10 -25.62
N GLY A 87 -12.61 -7.18 -25.00
CA GLY A 87 -13.41 -8.21 -25.65
C GLY A 87 -14.89 -7.87 -25.59
N GLU A 88 -15.61 -8.30 -26.61
CA GLU A 88 -17.04 -8.56 -26.50
C GLU A 88 -17.24 -9.92 -25.82
N GLU A 89 -18.43 -10.19 -25.27
CA GLU A 89 -18.77 -11.48 -24.65
C GLU A 89 -18.70 -12.65 -25.66
N ILE A 90 -18.68 -12.32 -26.95
CA ILE A 90 -18.61 -13.25 -28.07
C ILE A 90 -17.19 -13.83 -28.19
N ILE A 91 -17.08 -15.12 -27.89
CA ILE A 91 -15.84 -15.91 -27.86
C ILE A 91 -15.27 -16.26 -29.24
N HIS A 92 -16.05 -16.13 -30.31
CA HIS A 92 -15.61 -16.31 -31.69
C HIS A 92 -15.87 -15.05 -32.51
N VAL A 93 -14.81 -14.32 -32.81
CA VAL A 93 -14.84 -13.14 -33.66
C VAL A 93 -13.83 -13.34 -34.78
N GLU A 94 -14.30 -13.34 -36.04
CA GLU A 94 -13.42 -13.26 -37.20
C GLU A 94 -12.75 -11.89 -37.22
N MET A 95 -11.46 -11.83 -37.56
CA MET A 95 -10.74 -10.56 -37.62
C MET A 95 -11.32 -9.66 -38.73
N GLN A 96 -12.20 -8.75 -38.35
CA GLN A 96 -12.69 -7.69 -39.22
C GLN A 96 -11.72 -6.49 -39.18
N GLN A 97 -11.59 -5.79 -40.31
CA GLN A 97 -10.78 -4.58 -40.38
C GLN A 97 -11.42 -3.50 -39.49
N ALA A 98 -10.64 -2.96 -38.56
CA ALA A 98 -11.16 -1.97 -37.61
C ALA A 98 -11.59 -0.69 -38.34
N GLU A 99 -12.90 -0.42 -38.38
CA GLU A 99 -13.47 0.81 -38.96
C GLU A 99 -13.30 2.03 -38.04
N ARG A 100 -13.03 1.80 -36.75
CA ARG A 100 -12.90 2.85 -35.73
C ARG A 100 -11.61 2.67 -34.94
N ASN A 101 -10.96 3.77 -34.57
CA ASN A 101 -9.75 3.76 -33.73
C ASN A 101 -10.10 3.57 -32.24
N THR A 102 -10.83 2.49 -31.93
CA THR A 102 -11.12 2.08 -30.55
C THR A 102 -9.97 1.21 -30.03
N PRO A 103 -9.52 1.42 -28.77
CA PRO A 103 -8.54 0.54 -28.16
C PRO A 103 -9.03 -0.91 -28.15
N SER A 104 -8.25 -1.83 -28.72
CA SER A 104 -8.61 -3.25 -28.83
C SER A 104 -7.96 -4.12 -27.76
N PHE A 105 -6.85 -3.67 -27.18
CA PHE A 105 -6.19 -4.35 -26.07
C PHE A 105 -5.40 -3.39 -25.19
N GLY A 106 -5.14 -3.81 -23.96
CA GLY A 106 -4.22 -3.19 -23.01
C GLY A 106 -3.23 -4.22 -22.47
N ARG A 107 -2.14 -3.72 -21.88
CA ARG A 107 -1.16 -4.52 -21.17
C ARG A 107 -1.06 -4.05 -19.73
N ALA A 108 -1.11 -5.00 -18.81
CA ALA A 108 -0.91 -4.75 -17.39
C ALA A 108 0.44 -5.36 -16.98
N LYS A 109 1.34 -4.51 -16.49
CA LYS A 109 2.52 -4.95 -15.74
C LYS A 109 2.10 -5.08 -14.28
N GLU A 110 1.90 -6.32 -13.87
CA GLU A 110 1.37 -6.71 -12.56
C GLU A 110 2.50 -7.23 -11.70
N ILE A 111 2.33 -7.12 -10.38
CA ILE A 111 3.19 -7.84 -9.46
C ILE A 111 2.80 -9.33 -9.53
N ALA A 112 3.78 -10.18 -9.79
CA ALA A 112 3.56 -11.61 -9.92
C ALA A 112 3.25 -12.28 -8.57
N PRO A 113 2.58 -13.44 -8.57
CA PRO A 113 2.39 -14.27 -7.38
C PRO A 113 3.70 -14.56 -6.64
N GLU A 114 3.59 -14.94 -5.37
CA GLU A 114 4.71 -15.21 -4.45
C GLU A 114 5.59 -13.98 -4.12
N SER A 115 5.28 -12.82 -4.67
CA SER A 115 5.92 -11.57 -4.23
C SER A 115 5.56 -11.29 -2.77
N THR A 116 6.56 -10.83 -2.00
CA THR A 116 6.45 -10.61 -0.56
C THR A 116 6.69 -9.16 -0.18
N PHE A 117 5.92 -8.71 0.81
CA PHE A 117 6.00 -7.36 1.35
C PHE A 117 5.98 -7.42 2.88
N SER A 118 6.53 -6.39 3.52
CA SER A 118 6.46 -6.22 4.97
C SER A 118 5.88 -4.87 5.33
N CYS A 119 5.00 -4.83 6.32
CA CYS A 119 4.45 -3.61 6.89
C CYS A 119 4.29 -3.75 8.40
N TYR A 120 4.11 -2.64 9.09
CA TYR A 120 3.89 -2.59 10.53
C TYR A 120 2.51 -2.01 10.83
N VAL A 121 1.84 -2.61 11.81
CA VAL A 121 0.58 -2.11 12.36
C VAL A 121 0.82 -1.72 13.80
N LEU A 122 0.65 -0.44 14.11
CA LEU A 122 0.70 0.10 15.46
C LEU A 122 -0.72 0.20 15.96
N SER A 123 -1.01 -0.41 17.11
CA SER A 123 -2.35 -0.39 17.70
C SER A 123 -2.27 -0.08 19.19
N ALA A 124 -3.16 0.79 19.69
CA ALA A 124 -3.30 1.07 21.11
C ALA A 124 -3.76 -0.17 21.88
N GLU A 125 -4.65 -0.97 21.27
CA GLU A 125 -5.30 -2.15 21.82
C GLU A 125 -4.90 -3.44 21.04
N PRO A 126 -5.01 -4.63 21.65
CA PRO A 126 -4.76 -5.89 20.96
C PRO A 126 -5.67 -6.05 19.74
N LEU A 127 -5.07 -6.26 18.56
CA LEU A 127 -5.80 -6.34 17.30
C LEU A 127 -5.62 -7.71 16.66
N LYS A 128 -6.74 -8.37 16.35
CA LYS A 128 -6.73 -9.61 15.57
C LYS A 128 -6.81 -9.28 14.09
N LEU A 129 -5.66 -9.35 13.42
CA LEU A 129 -5.59 -9.14 11.97
C LEU A 129 -6.08 -10.37 11.19
N PRO A 130 -6.72 -10.16 10.01
CA PRO A 130 -7.17 -11.26 9.16
C PRO A 130 -5.99 -11.97 8.49
N ARG A 131 -6.08 -13.29 8.35
CA ARG A 131 -5.08 -14.10 7.62
C ARG A 131 -5.11 -13.87 6.11
N TRP A 132 -6.27 -13.52 5.56
CA TRP A 132 -6.47 -13.34 4.13
C TRP A 132 -7.03 -11.95 3.88
N ILE A 133 -6.38 -11.22 2.97
CA ILE A 133 -6.83 -9.89 2.54
C ILE A 133 -6.95 -9.84 1.02
N ARG A 134 -7.66 -8.81 0.54
CA ARG A 134 -7.89 -8.54 -0.87
C ARG A 134 -7.26 -7.18 -1.21
N LEU A 135 -6.43 -7.14 -2.25
CA LEU A 135 -5.65 -5.96 -2.63
C LEU A 135 -5.82 -5.60 -4.10
N GLY A 136 -5.64 -4.32 -4.42
CA GLY A 136 -5.63 -3.82 -5.79
C GLY A 136 -7.00 -3.77 -6.46
N LYS A 137 -7.00 -3.37 -7.74
CA LYS A 137 -8.23 -3.17 -8.54
C LYS A 137 -8.97 -4.48 -8.82
N TRP A 138 -8.25 -5.59 -8.88
CA TRP A 138 -8.81 -6.92 -9.17
C TRP A 138 -9.03 -7.77 -7.91
N HIS A 139 -8.92 -7.18 -6.72
CA HIS A 139 -9.09 -7.89 -5.45
C HIS A 139 -8.22 -9.16 -5.35
N SER A 140 -6.96 -9.03 -5.72
CA SER A 140 -5.98 -10.11 -5.65
C SER A 140 -5.82 -10.58 -4.20
N LYS A 141 -5.83 -11.89 -4.00
CA LYS A 141 -5.71 -12.50 -2.68
C LYS A 141 -4.27 -12.46 -2.18
N ALA A 142 -4.09 -12.02 -0.93
CA ALA A 142 -2.81 -12.06 -0.24
C ALA A 142 -2.96 -12.72 1.13
N MET A 143 -1.96 -13.52 1.51
CA MET A 143 -1.83 -14.08 2.85
C MET A 143 -1.12 -13.09 3.75
N VAL A 144 -1.57 -12.98 4.99
CA VAL A 144 -0.96 -12.15 6.04
C VAL A 144 -0.40 -13.06 7.11
N GLU A 145 0.90 -12.94 7.35
CA GLU A 145 1.61 -13.56 8.46
C GLU A 145 1.92 -12.46 9.48
N VAL A 146 1.52 -12.67 10.73
CA VAL A 146 1.59 -11.64 11.78
C VAL A 146 2.53 -12.10 12.87
N ALA A 147 3.47 -11.25 13.24
CA ALA A 147 4.36 -11.42 14.38
C ALA A 147 4.30 -10.18 15.28
N GLU A 148 4.18 -10.38 16.59
CA GLU A 148 4.26 -9.28 17.55
C GLU A 148 5.72 -8.88 17.78
N VAL A 149 6.00 -7.58 17.81
CA VAL A 149 7.36 -7.05 17.99
C VAL A 149 7.47 -6.33 19.32
N ALA A 150 8.56 -6.61 20.04
CA ALA A 150 8.85 -5.96 21.30
C ALA A 150 9.09 -4.45 21.12
N LEU A 151 8.41 -3.65 21.93
CA LEU A 151 8.56 -2.20 21.94
C LEU A 151 9.76 -1.77 22.78
N LYS A 152 10.69 -1.05 22.16
CA LYS A 152 11.77 -0.34 22.85
C LYS A 152 11.81 1.09 22.35
N GLU A 153 11.48 2.04 23.21
CA GLU A 153 11.62 3.45 22.86
C GLU A 153 13.08 3.86 22.90
N ALA A 154 13.48 4.66 21.92
CA ALA A 154 14.80 5.26 21.83
C ALA A 154 14.72 6.65 21.20
N GLU A 155 15.78 7.42 21.38
CA GLU A 155 15.91 8.75 20.80
C GLU A 155 17.27 8.86 20.11
N GLY A 156 17.29 9.56 18.98
CA GLY A 156 18.50 9.81 18.19
C GLY A 156 18.27 9.61 16.71
N ASP A 157 19.35 9.33 15.98
CA ASP A 157 19.30 9.07 14.54
C ASP A 157 19.05 7.60 14.26
N TYR A 158 18.18 7.33 13.28
CA TYR A 158 17.80 5.97 12.90
C TYR A 158 17.42 5.89 11.42
N THR A 159 17.37 4.65 10.91
CA THR A 159 16.84 4.37 9.57
C THR A 159 15.44 3.79 9.72
N ALA A 160 14.49 4.30 8.92
CA ALA A 160 13.12 3.83 8.94
C ALA A 160 13.02 2.35 8.51
N ALA A 161 12.31 1.54 9.29
CA ALA A 161 12.13 0.11 9.03
C ALA A 161 11.15 -0.21 7.90
N ALA A 162 10.32 0.76 7.53
CA ALA A 162 9.35 0.69 6.45
C ALA A 162 9.30 2.05 5.74
N PRO A 163 8.77 2.11 4.50
CA PRO A 163 8.44 3.36 3.87
C PRO A 163 7.45 4.11 4.74
N LEU A 164 7.51 5.43 4.70
CA LEU A 164 6.65 6.30 5.50
C LEU A 164 5.82 7.18 4.58
N ASN A 165 4.63 7.55 5.02
CA ASN A 165 3.87 8.61 4.38
C ASN A 165 4.30 9.96 5.00
N PRO A 166 4.89 10.90 4.23
CA PRO A 166 5.33 12.19 4.76
C PRO A 166 4.23 13.00 5.42
N LEU A 167 2.97 12.84 4.99
CA LEU A 167 1.83 13.50 5.59
C LEU A 167 1.58 13.00 7.02
N ASP A 168 1.86 11.74 7.29
CA ASP A 168 1.55 11.10 8.57
C ASP A 168 2.65 11.31 9.61
N LEU A 169 3.71 12.05 9.27
CA LEU A 169 4.86 12.33 10.13
C LEU A 169 4.82 13.77 10.68
N PRO A 170 5.28 13.98 11.92
CA PRO A 170 5.53 15.33 12.41
C PRO A 170 6.72 15.97 11.66
N GLY A 171 6.68 17.30 11.54
CA GLY A 171 7.70 18.06 10.82
C GLY A 171 9.10 17.93 11.45
N GLY A 172 10.13 17.90 10.61
CA GLY A 172 11.55 17.93 11.05
C GLY A 172 12.18 16.57 11.37
N ILE A 173 11.42 15.47 11.29
CA ILE A 173 11.97 14.11 11.50
C ILE A 173 12.83 13.64 10.32
N LEU A 174 12.36 13.87 9.09
CA LEU A 174 13.01 13.39 7.87
C LEU A 174 14.28 14.19 7.57
N ARG A 175 15.42 13.50 7.41
CA ARG A 175 16.72 14.11 7.07
C ARG A 175 17.15 13.81 5.64
N ALA A 176 17.04 12.56 5.22
CA ALA A 176 17.34 12.10 3.87
C ALA A 176 16.40 10.96 3.50
N PHE A 177 15.91 10.92 2.26
CA PHE A 177 14.94 9.91 1.83
C PHE A 177 14.84 9.86 0.30
N ASP A 178 14.33 8.73 -0.20
CA ASP A 178 13.95 8.56 -1.60
C ASP A 178 12.44 8.80 -1.76
N ILE A 179 12.04 9.59 -2.75
CA ILE A 179 10.61 9.83 -3.03
C ILE A 179 10.07 8.72 -3.94
N VAL A 180 8.98 8.10 -3.50
CA VAL A 180 8.19 7.14 -4.27
C VAL A 180 6.90 7.82 -4.69
N SER A 181 6.86 8.27 -5.95
CA SER A 181 5.66 8.90 -6.51
C SER A 181 4.58 7.85 -6.76
N MET A 182 3.46 7.98 -6.04
CA MET A 182 2.25 7.19 -6.22
C MET A 182 1.04 7.94 -5.64
N PRO A 183 -0.19 7.65 -6.11
CA PRO A 183 -1.41 8.12 -5.45
C PRO A 183 -1.73 7.29 -4.19
N PRO A 184 -2.52 7.83 -3.24
CA PRO A 184 -3.04 9.19 -3.17
C PRO A 184 -2.02 10.24 -2.70
N ALA A 185 -0.96 9.81 -2.00
CA ALA A 185 0.16 10.66 -1.61
C ALA A 185 1.49 9.97 -1.93
N SER A 186 2.52 10.76 -2.24
CA SER A 186 3.85 10.21 -2.46
C SER A 186 4.43 9.69 -1.15
N LEU A 187 5.06 8.52 -1.19
CA LEU A 187 5.70 7.92 -0.03
C LEU A 187 7.19 8.28 0.00
N VAL A 188 7.81 8.09 1.16
CA VAL A 188 9.26 8.16 1.32
C VAL A 188 9.83 6.79 1.70
N ALA A 189 10.85 6.36 0.98
CA ALA A 189 11.58 5.13 1.23
C ALA A 189 13.02 5.43 1.68
N ASN A 190 13.68 4.44 2.29
CA ASN A 190 15.06 4.54 2.79
C ASN A 190 15.29 5.79 3.67
N ALA A 191 14.28 6.18 4.45
CA ALA A 191 14.31 7.41 5.19
C ALA A 191 15.29 7.33 6.36
N ARG A 192 16.22 8.28 6.41
CA ARG A 192 17.02 8.58 7.60
C ARG A 192 16.28 9.64 8.40
N CYS A 193 16.00 9.29 9.65
CA CYS A 193 15.17 10.05 10.55
C CYS A 193 15.95 10.42 11.81
N SER A 194 15.53 11.49 12.47
CA SER A 194 16.08 11.94 13.75
C SER A 194 14.95 12.29 14.70
N GLY A 195 15.03 11.82 15.95
CA GLY A 195 14.04 12.09 16.99
C GLY A 195 13.68 10.85 17.80
N ARG A 196 12.45 10.83 18.36
CA ARG A 196 11.92 9.70 19.13
C ARG A 196 11.39 8.60 18.20
N TYR A 197 11.82 7.36 18.43
CA TYR A 197 11.42 6.22 17.62
C TYR A 197 11.27 4.93 18.44
N TYR A 198 10.47 4.01 17.91
CA TYR A 198 10.42 2.63 18.34
C TYR A 198 11.57 1.89 17.67
N ARG A 199 12.52 1.45 18.47
CA ARG A 199 13.63 0.62 18.03
C ARG A 199 13.11 -0.79 17.75
N LEU A 200 13.29 -1.22 16.51
CA LEU A 200 13.02 -2.58 16.07
C LEU A 200 14.33 -3.38 16.01
N GLU A 201 14.22 -4.66 15.71
CA GLU A 201 15.39 -5.50 15.47
C GLU A 201 16.20 -4.98 14.27
N GLN A 202 17.49 -5.36 14.21
CA GLN A 202 18.41 -4.99 13.12
C GLN A 202 18.80 -3.50 13.04
N GLY A 203 18.58 -2.71 14.10
CA GLY A 203 18.98 -1.30 14.15
C GLY A 203 18.08 -0.35 13.35
N LEU A 204 16.92 -0.84 12.91
CA LEU A 204 15.88 -0.06 12.26
C LEU A 204 14.93 0.55 13.29
N GLY A 205 14.22 1.60 12.90
CA GLY A 205 13.27 2.29 13.76
C GLY A 205 11.99 2.71 13.06
N LEU A 206 10.93 2.90 13.84
CA LEU A 206 9.69 3.53 13.39
C LEU A 206 9.42 4.80 14.21
N PRO A 207 9.06 5.93 13.58
CA PRO A 207 8.69 7.15 14.33
C PRO A 207 7.54 6.88 15.32
N LEU A 208 7.57 7.51 16.51
CA LEU A 208 6.54 7.32 17.53
C LEU A 208 5.18 7.90 17.12
N ASP A 209 5.17 9.15 16.66
CA ASP A 209 3.96 9.95 16.49
C ASP A 209 3.35 9.84 15.07
N MET A 210 3.43 8.64 14.47
CA MET A 210 2.81 8.38 13.18
C MET A 210 1.29 8.33 13.32
N ARG A 211 0.58 9.13 12.55
CA ARG A 211 -0.88 9.21 12.59
C ARG A 211 -1.44 9.68 11.27
N TYR A 212 -2.61 9.21 10.87
CA TYR A 212 -3.25 9.66 9.63
C TYR A 212 -3.50 11.17 9.70
N THR A 213 -2.91 11.91 8.77
CA THR A 213 -3.21 13.33 8.59
C THR A 213 -3.61 13.64 7.16
N PHE A 214 -4.44 14.67 7.02
CA PHE A 214 -4.91 15.16 5.74
C PHE A 214 -4.60 16.64 5.65
N PRO A 215 -4.09 17.12 4.50
CA PRO A 215 -3.98 18.56 4.27
C PRO A 215 -5.38 19.18 4.38
N LYS A 216 -5.45 20.36 4.99
CA LYS A 216 -6.70 21.13 4.98
C LYS A 216 -7.02 21.50 3.52
N PRO A 217 -8.31 21.46 3.12
CA PRO A 217 -8.73 21.85 1.78
C PRO A 217 -8.41 23.32 1.49
#